data_AF-A0A212FPM6-F1
#
_entry.id   AF-A0A212FPM6-F1
#
_cell.length_a   1.000
_cell.length_b   1.000
_cell.length_c   1.000
_cell.angle_alpha   90.00
_cell.angle_beta   90.00
_cell.angle_gamma   90.00
#
_symmetry.space_group_name_H-M   'P 1'
#
loop_
_entity.id
_entity.type
_entity.pdbx_description
1 polymer ?
#
loop_
_entity_poly.entity_id
_entity_poly.type
_entity_poly.pdbx_seq_one_letter_code
_entity_poly.pdbx_strand_id
1 'polypeptide(L)'
;GHVTSYYGPTMQKYTSFQVHATEEIRDILTVDKGIYLLTKSILRHQIRRGIPKFTHKSPNMVDMQCLLQVNESKVLMGGHQDKLLDFDLVKMMETVIVS
;
A
#
# COMPACT_ATOMS: atom_id res chain seq x y z
N GLY A 1 -1.05 -4.14 -11.99
CA GLY A 1 -1.32 -3.22 -10.86
C GLY A 1 -2.21 -2.08 -11.28
N HIS A 2 -3.45 -2.38 -11.65
CA HIS A 2 -4.52 -1.39 -11.84
C HIS A 2 -5.49 -1.50 -10.67
N VAL A 3 -6.05 -0.36 -10.25
CA VAL A 3 -7.05 -0.31 -9.20
C VAL A 3 -8.22 0.49 -9.71
N THR A 4 -9.41 -0.06 -9.52
CA THR A 4 -10.69 0.59 -9.81
C THR A 4 -11.50 0.62 -8.53
N SER A 5 -12.08 1.78 -8.22
CA SER A 5 -13.02 1.93 -7.12
C SER A 5 -14.44 2.07 -7.64
N TYR A 6 -15.39 1.62 -6.82
CA TYR A 6 -16.81 1.64 -7.12
C TYR A 6 -17.57 2.23 -5.92
N TYR A 7 -18.68 2.91 -6.18
CA TYR A 7 -19.52 3.49 -5.13
C TYR A 7 -20.98 3.06 -5.27
N GLY A 8 -21.67 3.05 -4.12
CA GLY A 8 -23.07 2.68 -4.02
C GLY A 8 -23.34 1.18 -4.23
N PRO A 9 -24.59 0.74 -3.96
CA PRO A 9 -24.98 -0.66 -4.07
C PRO A 9 -24.93 -1.20 -5.50
N THR A 10 -25.00 -0.32 -6.50
CA THR A 10 -24.93 -0.69 -7.94
C THR A 10 -23.50 -0.77 -8.47
N MET A 11 -22.48 -0.63 -7.61
CA MET A 11 -21.07 -0.61 -7.98
C MET A 11 -20.78 0.32 -9.17
N GLN A 12 -21.20 1.58 -9.09
CA GLN A 12 -20.87 2.54 -10.14
C GLN A 12 -19.38 2.88 -10.08
N LYS A 13 -18.69 2.82 -11.23
CA LYS A 13 -17.27 3.14 -11.32
C LYS A 13 -17.02 4.58 -10.83
N TYR A 14 -16.09 4.74 -9.89
CA TYR A 14 -15.69 6.03 -9.35
C TYR A 14 -14.35 6.50 -9.91
N THR A 15 -13.27 5.77 -9.62
CA THR A 15 -11.92 6.07 -10.14
C THR A 15 -11.26 4.82 -10.68
N SER A 16 -10.29 5.00 -11.59
CA SER A 16 -9.52 3.91 -12.18
C SER A 16 -8.15 4.41 -12.57
N PHE A 17 -7.10 3.76 -12.08
CA PHE A 17 -5.72 4.21 -12.28
C PHE A 17 -4.74 3.04 -12.24
N GLN A 18 -3.57 3.26 -12.85
CA GLN A 18 -2.44 2.33 -12.80
C GLN A 18 -1.51 2.70 -11.65
N VAL A 19 -1.23 1.75 -10.77
CA VAL A 19 -0.31 1.88 -9.62
C VAL A 19 1.11 1.47 -10.01
N HIS A 20 1.21 0.39 -10.77
CA HIS A 20 2.46 -0.16 -11.29
C HIS A 20 2.26 -0.70 -12.71
N ALA A 21 3.30 -0.56 -13.54
CA ALA A 21 3.28 -0.96 -14.95
C ALA A 21 3.10 -2.47 -15.10
N THR A 22 3.88 -3.25 -14.35
CA THR A 22 4.04 -4.70 -14.55
C THR A 22 3.68 -5.54 -13.34
N GLU A 23 3.48 -4.94 -12.16
CA GLU A 23 3.29 -5.69 -10.91
C GLU A 23 1.83 -5.61 -10.50
N GLU A 24 1.29 -6.72 -10.06
CA GLU A 24 -0.01 -6.85 -9.41
C GLU A 24 -0.06 -6.09 -8.06
N ILE A 25 -1.29 -5.77 -7.65
CA ILE A 25 -1.54 -5.29 -6.30
C ILE A 25 -1.61 -6.53 -5.41
N ARG A 26 -0.82 -6.53 -4.34
CA ARG A 26 -0.74 -7.61 -3.35
C ARG A 26 -1.72 -7.38 -2.20
N ASP A 27 -1.86 -6.14 -1.77
CA ASP A 27 -2.78 -5.78 -0.69
C ASP A 27 -3.22 -4.30 -0.78
N ILE A 28 -4.36 -3.99 -0.15
CA ILE A 28 -4.95 -2.66 -0.10
C ILE A 28 -5.36 -2.35 1.34
N LEU A 29 -4.76 -1.30 1.91
CA LEU A 29 -5.15 -0.76 3.20
C LEU A 29 -5.87 0.58 3.03
N THR A 30 -7.02 0.74 3.66
CA THR A 30 -7.76 2.01 3.68
C THR A 30 -7.57 2.73 5.00
N VAL A 31 -7.31 4.03 4.94
CA VAL A 31 -7.17 4.92 6.10
C VAL A 31 -7.93 6.22 5.85
N ASP A 32 -8.14 7.06 6.85
CA ASP A 32 -8.88 8.32 6.66
C ASP A 32 -8.29 9.19 5.55
N LYS A 33 -6.95 9.27 5.50
CA LYS A 33 -6.21 10.09 4.52
C LYS A 33 -6.16 9.49 3.11
N GLY A 34 -6.70 8.29 2.87
CA GLY A 34 -6.72 7.68 1.54
C GLY A 34 -6.56 6.16 1.56
N ILE A 35 -5.81 5.65 0.60
CA ILE A 35 -5.54 4.22 0.44
C ILE A 35 -4.05 3.98 0.24
N TYR A 36 -3.56 2.91 0.82
CA TYR A 36 -2.24 2.35 0.58
C TYR A 36 -2.37 1.09 -0.26
N LEU A 37 -1.54 0.99 -1.29
CA LEU A 37 -1.58 -0.05 -2.30
C LEU A 37 -0.21 -0.69 -2.35
N LEU A 38 -0.13 -1.95 -1.90
CA LEU A 38 1.10 -2.71 -1.89
C LEU A 38 1.25 -3.46 -3.21
N THR A 39 2.42 -3.39 -3.82
CA THR A 39 2.88 -4.41 -4.79
C THR A 39 4.06 -5.15 -4.18
N LYS A 40 4.63 -6.12 -4.90
CA LYS A 40 5.81 -6.84 -4.43
C LYS A 40 7.03 -5.94 -4.13
N SER A 41 7.09 -4.73 -4.70
CA SER A 41 8.26 -3.83 -4.61
C SER A 41 7.97 -2.41 -4.12
N ILE A 42 6.70 -1.97 -4.05
CA ILE A 42 6.35 -0.59 -3.67
C ILE A 42 5.15 -0.55 -2.73
N LEU A 43 5.09 0.48 -1.89
CA LEU A 43 3.88 0.88 -1.18
C LEU A 43 3.44 2.26 -1.69
N ARG A 44 2.31 2.34 -2.40
CA ARG A 44 1.78 3.61 -2.94
C ARG A 44 0.65 4.15 -2.07
N HIS A 45 0.76 5.40 -1.64
CA HIS A 45 -0.36 6.17 -1.09
C HIS A 45 -1.11 6.93 -2.18
N GLN A 46 -2.42 6.79 -2.21
CA GLN A 46 -3.30 7.58 -3.07
C GLN A 46 -4.48 8.14 -2.26
N ILE A 47 -4.97 9.31 -2.65
CA ILE A 47 -6.28 9.77 -2.16
C ILE A 47 -7.40 9.01 -2.90
N ARG A 48 -8.59 8.93 -2.30
CA ARG A 48 -9.75 8.23 -2.90
C ARG A 48 -10.16 8.75 -4.29
N ARG A 49 -9.82 10.01 -4.60
CA ARG A 49 -9.99 10.62 -5.93
C ARG A 49 -8.96 10.17 -6.99
N GLY A 50 -8.03 9.27 -6.65
CA GLY A 50 -7.06 8.68 -7.58
C GLY A 50 -5.76 9.47 -7.78
N ILE A 51 -5.51 10.52 -6.99
CA ILE A 51 -4.26 11.29 -7.08
C ILE A 51 -3.18 10.61 -6.23
N PRO A 52 -2.03 10.24 -6.82
CA PRO A 52 -0.91 9.69 -6.06
C PRO A 52 -0.31 10.76 -5.14
N LYS A 53 -0.08 10.40 -3.87
CA LYS A 53 0.51 11.28 -2.86
C LYS A 53 1.95 10.92 -2.56
N PHE A 54 2.22 9.63 -2.43
CA PHE A 54 3.54 9.13 -2.06
C PHE A 54 3.76 7.73 -2.61
N THR A 55 5.02 7.37 -2.83
CA THR A 55 5.41 5.99 -3.18
C THR A 55 6.67 5.65 -2.42
N HIS A 56 6.55 4.68 -1.52
CA HIS A 56 7.67 4.08 -0.83
C HIS A 56 8.32 3.03 -1.71
N LYS A 57 9.65 3.00 -1.73
CA LYS A 57 10.46 1.88 -2.22
C LYS A 57 11.67 1.74 -1.30
N SER A 58 12.07 0.51 -1.02
CA SER A 58 13.21 0.23 -0.16
C SER A 58 13.90 -1.05 -0.63
N PRO A 59 15.24 -1.16 -0.52
CA PRO A 59 15.96 -2.42 -0.74
C PRO A 59 15.50 -3.56 0.17
N ASN A 60 14.83 -3.24 1.30
CA ASN A 60 14.29 -4.25 2.21
C ASN A 60 12.91 -4.78 1.78
N MET A 61 12.30 -4.24 0.73
CA MET A 61 11.03 -4.75 0.19
C MET A 61 11.30 -5.85 -0.82
N VAL A 62 11.48 -7.08 -0.35
CA VAL A 62 11.69 -8.26 -1.20
C VAL A 62 10.43 -9.11 -1.22
N ASP A 63 9.81 -9.18 -2.40
CA ASP A 63 8.59 -9.95 -2.69
C ASP A 63 7.50 -9.79 -1.61
N MET A 64 7.07 -8.53 -1.41
CA MET A 64 6.05 -8.18 -0.42
C MET A 64 4.69 -8.81 -0.74
N GLN A 65 3.94 -9.19 0.30
CA GLN A 65 2.69 -9.93 0.21
C GLN A 65 1.51 -9.22 0.87
N CYS A 66 1.69 -8.63 2.05
CA CYS A 66 0.56 -8.17 2.86
C CYS A 66 0.89 -6.97 3.75
N LEU A 67 -0.17 -6.31 4.20
CA LEU A 67 -0.17 -5.21 5.14
C LEU A 67 -0.93 -5.61 6.41
N LEU A 68 -0.41 -5.22 7.57
CA LEU A 68 -1.14 -5.30 8.84
C LEU A 68 -1.10 -3.92 9.50
N GLN A 69 -2.27 -3.27 9.59
CA GLN A 69 -2.37 -2.02 10.33
C GLN A 69 -2.35 -2.30 11.83
N VAL A 70 -1.31 -1.82 12.51
CA VAL A 70 -1.15 -1.99 13.97
C VAL A 70 -1.91 -0.91 14.72
N ASN A 71 -1.92 0.31 14.18
CA ASN A 71 -2.70 1.45 14.67
C ASN A 71 -2.85 2.51 13.56
N GLU A 72 -3.43 3.67 13.88
CA GLU A 72 -3.71 4.73 12.91
C GLU A 72 -2.48 5.25 12.15
N SER A 73 -1.29 5.20 12.76
CA SER A 73 -0.06 5.72 12.19
C SER A 73 0.95 4.65 11.80
N LYS A 74 0.69 3.36 12.06
CA LYS A 74 1.67 2.29 11.88
C LYS A 74 1.11 1.12 11.10
N VAL A 75 1.86 0.69 10.10
CA VAL A 75 1.57 -0.48 9.27
C VAL A 75 2.79 -1.37 9.21
N LEU A 76 2.59 -2.67 9.44
CA LEU A 76 3.59 -3.69 9.17
C LEU A 76 3.41 -4.18 7.74
N MET A 77 4.52 -4.39 7.03
CA MET A 77 4.55 -4.95 5.69
C MET A 77 5.34 -6.26 5.73
N GLY A 78 4.69 -7.34 5.30
CA GLY A 78 5.28 -8.68 5.22
C GLY A 78 5.54 -9.11 3.79
N GLY A 79 6.56 -9.94 3.57
CA GLY A 79 6.96 -10.47 2.26
C GLY A 79 7.53 -11.87 2.36
N HIS A 80 7.93 -12.46 1.23
CA HIS A 80 8.70 -13.71 1.20
C HIS A 80 10.18 -13.42 1.50
N GLN A 81 10.44 -13.08 2.76
CA GLN A 81 11.74 -12.70 3.30
C GLN A 81 11.78 -12.91 4.82
N ASP A 82 12.96 -12.76 5.41
CA ASP A 82 13.23 -12.85 6.86
C ASP A 82 13.12 -11.50 7.60
N LYS A 83 12.55 -10.50 6.95
CA LYS A 83 12.38 -9.14 7.49
C LYS A 83 10.91 -8.76 7.50
N LEU A 84 10.46 -8.25 8.64
CA LEU A 84 9.21 -7.53 8.74
C LEU A 84 9.49 -6.03 8.70
N LEU A 85 8.75 -5.28 7.90
CA LEU A 85 8.96 -3.83 7.78
C LEU A 85 7.88 -3.09 8.55
N ASP A 86 8.30 -2.19 9.41
CA ASP A 86 7.43 -1.29 10.14
C ASP A 86 7.43 0.08 9.47
N PHE A 87 6.27 0.55 9.04
CA PHE A 87 6.12 1.79 8.29
C PHE A 87 5.25 2.79 9.06
N ASP A 88 5.84 3.93 9.39
CA ASP A 88 5.16 5.07 10.01
C ASP A 88 4.46 5.91 8.92
N LEU A 89 3.13 5.93 8.93
CA LEU A 89 2.28 6.64 7.97
C LEU A 89 2.26 8.16 8.14
N VAL A 90 2.83 8.68 9.24
CA VAL A 90 2.93 10.12 9.50
C VAL A 90 4.30 10.63 9.10
N LYS A 91 5.36 9.95 9.55
CA LYS A 91 6.75 10.28 9.23
C LYS A 91 7.18 9.79 7.84
N MET A 92 6.42 8.88 7.26
CA MET A 92 6.73 8.24 5.97
C MET A 92 8.09 7.55 5.99
N MET A 93 8.36 6.82 7.08
CA MET A 93 9.66 6.22 7.37
C MET A 93 9.51 4.73 7.71
N GLU A 94 10.40 3.93 7.16
CA GLU A 94 10.52 2.49 7.42
C GLU A 94 11.51 2.22 8.55
N THR A 95 11.21 1.23 9.38
CA THR A 95 12.15 0.56 10.28
C THR A 95 12.11 -0.94 10.00
N VAL A 96 13.28 -1.58 9.94
CA VAL A 96 13.38 -3.03 9.73
C VAL A 96 13.30 -3.73 11.08
N ILE A 97 12.38 -4.68 11.19
CA ILE A 97 12.30 -5.62 12.30
C ILE A 97 12.86 -6.95 11.78
N VAL A 98 13.96 -7.39 12.39
CA VAL A 98 14.55 -8.71 12.11
C VAL A 98 13.82 -9.72 13.00
N SER A 99 13.24 -10.75 12.37
CA SER A 99 12.58 -11.87 13.06
C SER A 99 13.57 -12.98 13.38
#